data_AF-R7VHF7-F1
#
_entry.id   AF-R7VHF7-F1
#
_cell.length_a   1.000
_cell.length_b   1.000
_cell.length_c   1.000
_cell.angle_alpha   90.00
_cell.angle_beta   90.00
_cell.angle_gamma   90.00
#
_symmetry.space_group_name_H-M   'P 1'
#
loop_
_entity.id
_entity.type
_entity.pdbx_description
1 polymer ?
#
loop_
_entity_poly.entity_id
_entity_poly.type
_entity_poly.pdbx_seq_one_letter_code
_entity_poly.pdbx_strand_id
1 'polypeptide(L)'
;MASIGVEMMRLFAVILVGFNEITSTDALQEVCNAKDFNAQCGRGEIIVMKSANLGRMRLGNCVTQDFGYLGCQSSVISRLDTVCTGKNECRMRKIAKEDFEDTVIDSPCPGDLGVYLEADYECVKVKVNCIITFAEAYD
;
A
#
# COMPACT_ATOMS: atom_id res chain seq x y z
N MET A 1 -27.30 47.54 15.77
CA MET A 1 -27.71 46.66 14.65
C MET A 1 -26.42 46.22 13.95
N ALA A 2 -25.73 45.20 14.47
CA ALA A 2 -25.99 43.77 14.24
C ALA A 2 -25.88 43.43 12.74
N SER A 3 -24.74 42.88 12.32
CA SER A 3 -24.53 41.42 12.24
C SER A 3 -25.01 40.83 10.92
N ILE A 4 -24.21 40.94 9.84
CA ILE A 4 -24.09 40.02 8.70
C ILE A 4 -22.71 40.35 8.06
N GLY A 5 -21.75 39.46 7.81
CA GLY A 5 -21.75 38.02 7.86
C GLY A 5 -20.33 37.53 8.09
N VAL A 6 -20.08 37.16 9.34
CA VAL A 6 -19.07 36.18 9.76
C VAL A 6 -19.36 34.77 9.15
N GLU A 7 -20.33 34.68 8.24
CA GLU A 7 -20.74 33.50 7.47
C GLU A 7 -19.84 33.21 6.26
N MET A 8 -19.24 34.23 5.62
CA MET A 8 -18.37 34.03 4.45
C MET A 8 -16.95 33.54 4.80
N MET A 9 -16.58 33.57 6.09
CA MET A 9 -15.35 32.93 6.58
C MET A 9 -15.58 31.52 7.14
N ARG A 10 -16.83 31.11 7.37
CA ARG A 10 -17.15 29.74 7.80
C ARG A 10 -17.15 28.76 6.63
N LEU A 11 -17.48 29.23 5.42
CA LEU A 11 -17.45 28.38 4.21
C LEU A 11 -16.04 27.91 3.84
N PHE A 12 -15.00 28.73 4.02
CA PHE A 12 -13.62 28.33 3.73
C PHE A 12 -13.00 27.48 4.85
N ALA A 13 -13.40 27.67 6.11
CA ALA A 13 -12.90 26.86 7.22
C ALA A 13 -13.46 25.42 7.19
N VAL A 14 -14.70 25.23 6.71
CA VAL A 14 -15.30 23.87 6.62
C VAL A 14 -14.59 23.01 5.57
N ILE A 15 -13.97 23.60 4.54
CA ILE A 15 -13.23 22.83 3.52
C ILE A 15 -11.89 22.31 4.05
N LEU A 16 -11.23 23.01 4.99
CA LEU A 16 -9.97 22.53 5.58
C LEU A 16 -10.14 21.56 6.76
N VAL A 17 -11.33 21.52 7.38
CA VAL A 17 -11.61 20.59 8.50
C VAL A 17 -12.29 19.29 8.02
N GLY A 18 -12.76 19.26 6.77
CA GLY A 18 -13.56 18.17 6.19
C GLY A 18 -12.84 17.13 5.33
N PHE A 19 -11.54 17.30 5.03
CA PHE A 19 -10.74 16.28 4.33
C PHE A 19 -9.67 15.70 5.26
N ASN A 20 -10.09 15.19 6.42
CA ASN A 20 -9.37 14.05 6.99
C ASN A 20 -9.89 12.79 6.27
N GLU A 21 -9.61 12.66 4.97
CA GLU A 21 -9.61 11.34 4.33
C GLU A 21 -8.40 10.60 4.88
N ILE A 22 -8.51 10.09 6.11
CA ILE A 22 -7.71 8.95 6.51
C ILE A 22 -8.39 7.77 5.84
N THR A 23 -8.09 7.56 4.56
CA THR A 23 -8.47 6.35 3.83
C THR A 23 -7.60 5.22 4.38
N SER A 24 -7.93 4.74 5.58
CA SER A 24 -7.46 3.44 6.05
C SER A 24 -8.32 2.40 5.33
N THR A 25 -8.03 2.25 4.05
CA THR A 25 -8.62 1.19 3.24
C THR A 25 -7.87 -0.08 3.57
N ASP A 26 -8.47 -0.87 4.46
CA ASP A 26 -8.29 -2.32 4.59
C ASP A 26 -8.80 -3.04 3.32
N ALA A 27 -8.53 -2.45 2.15
CA ALA A 27 -9.03 -2.87 0.87
C ALA A 27 -7.84 -3.24 0.00
N LEU A 28 -7.90 -4.48 -0.48
CA LEU A 28 -7.01 -5.05 -1.49
C LEU A 28 -6.73 -4.03 -2.61
N GLN A 29 -5.48 -3.61 -2.73
CA GLN A 29 -5.06 -2.58 -3.67
C GLN A 29 -4.69 -3.20 -5.03
N GLU A 30 -5.40 -2.80 -6.08
CA GLU A 30 -5.10 -3.13 -7.48
C GLU A 30 -4.18 -2.05 -8.07
N VAL A 31 -2.94 -2.40 -8.40
CA VAL A 31 -1.91 -1.49 -8.95
C VAL A 31 -1.50 -1.93 -10.34
N CYS A 32 -1.87 -1.14 -11.34
CA CYS A 32 -1.60 -1.45 -12.75
C CYS A 32 -0.10 -1.35 -13.07
N ASN A 33 0.30 -2.01 -14.16
CA ASN A 33 1.65 -1.93 -14.68
C ASN A 33 2.15 -0.48 -14.83
N ALA A 34 3.41 -0.25 -14.49
CA ALA A 34 4.08 1.05 -14.48
C ALA A 34 3.40 2.14 -13.61
N LYS A 35 2.53 1.75 -12.66
CA LYS A 35 2.00 2.65 -11.62
C LYS A 35 2.75 2.49 -10.31
N ASP A 36 2.58 3.47 -9.43
CA ASP A 36 3.19 3.47 -8.11
C ASP A 36 2.32 2.68 -7.13
N PHE A 37 2.95 1.79 -6.35
CA PHE A 37 2.36 1.23 -5.14
C PHE A 37 2.69 2.16 -3.96
N ASN A 38 1.68 2.44 -3.12
CA ASN A 38 1.83 3.30 -1.95
C ASN A 38 1.04 2.74 -0.77
N ALA A 39 1.75 2.40 0.30
CA ALA A 39 1.21 1.97 1.57
C ALA A 39 1.63 2.98 2.66
N GLN A 40 0.69 3.35 3.53
CA GLN A 40 0.94 4.33 4.58
C GLN A 40 0.07 4.05 5.80
N CYS A 41 0.70 4.05 6.97
CA CYS A 41 0.05 3.85 8.25
C CYS A 41 0.02 5.12 9.11
N GLY A 42 -0.86 5.15 10.10
CA GLY A 42 -0.96 6.26 11.05
C GLY A 42 0.26 6.38 11.96
N ARG A 43 0.31 7.46 12.75
CA ARG A 43 1.41 7.67 13.71
C ARG A 43 1.46 6.53 14.74
N GLY A 44 2.65 5.96 14.92
CA GLY A 44 2.87 4.83 15.85
C GLY A 44 2.45 3.46 15.31
N GLU A 45 2.13 3.38 14.02
CA GLU A 45 1.78 2.15 13.33
C GLU A 45 2.82 1.80 12.27
N ILE A 46 2.98 0.50 12.01
CA ILE A 46 3.81 -0.04 10.93
C ILE A 46 2.97 -0.85 9.97
N ILE A 47 3.42 -0.89 8.74
CA ILE A 47 2.89 -1.74 7.67
C ILE A 47 3.28 -3.18 7.98
N VAL A 48 2.30 -4.08 7.84
CA VAL A 48 2.52 -5.53 7.77
C VAL A 48 1.81 -6.03 6.52
N MET A 49 2.58 -6.47 5.52
CA MET A 49 1.98 -7.00 4.30
C MET A 49 1.25 -8.31 4.60
N LYS A 50 0.06 -8.48 4.03
CA LYS A 50 -0.80 -9.66 4.20
C LYS A 50 -0.79 -10.56 2.98
N SER A 51 -0.88 -9.95 1.81
CA SER A 51 -0.78 -10.66 0.55
C SER A 51 -0.20 -9.73 -0.51
N ALA A 52 0.50 -10.33 -1.47
CA ALA A 52 0.93 -9.63 -2.66
C ALA A 52 1.04 -10.63 -3.79
N ASN A 53 0.27 -10.41 -4.85
CA ASN A 53 0.24 -11.27 -6.01
C ASN A 53 0.44 -10.43 -7.26
N LEU A 54 1.24 -10.93 -8.19
CA LEU A 54 1.46 -10.30 -9.49
C LEU A 54 0.83 -11.18 -10.57
N GLY A 55 -0.06 -10.63 -11.39
CA GLY A 55 -0.73 -11.43 -12.42
C GLY A 55 -1.88 -10.74 -13.14
N ARG A 56 -2.83 -11.56 -13.61
CA ARG A 56 -4.08 -11.16 -14.26
C ARG A 56 -5.25 -11.90 -13.60
N MET A 57 -5.54 -11.57 -12.35
CA MET A 57 -6.43 -12.37 -11.50
C MET A 57 -7.90 -12.26 -11.92
N ARG A 58 -8.37 -11.04 -12.22
CA ARG A 58 -9.77 -10.75 -12.57
C ARG A 58 -9.88 -9.50 -13.43
N LEU A 59 -11.10 -9.25 -13.91
CA LEU A 59 -11.45 -7.95 -14.50
C LEU A 59 -11.50 -6.87 -13.42
N GLY A 60 -11.01 -5.68 -13.76
CA GLY A 60 -10.85 -4.56 -12.85
C GLY A 60 -10.41 -3.30 -13.59
N ASN A 61 -9.72 -2.42 -12.87
CA ASN A 61 -9.23 -1.17 -13.47
C ASN A 61 -8.06 -1.42 -14.42
N CYS A 62 -7.23 -2.42 -14.12
CA CYS A 62 -6.02 -2.71 -14.88
C CYS A 62 -6.26 -3.68 -16.04
N VAL A 63 -7.29 -4.52 -15.95
CA VAL A 63 -7.70 -5.46 -16.99
C VAL A 63 -9.20 -5.33 -17.23
N THR A 64 -9.58 -4.67 -18.32
CA THR A 64 -10.99 -4.40 -18.64
C THR A 64 -11.63 -5.45 -19.55
N GLN A 65 -10.82 -6.29 -20.19
CA GLN A 65 -11.28 -7.34 -21.10
C GLN A 65 -10.52 -8.64 -20.86
N ASP A 66 -11.26 -9.75 -20.94
CA ASP A 66 -10.71 -11.10 -20.89
C ASP A 66 -10.39 -11.59 -22.31
N PHE A 67 -9.14 -11.96 -22.54
CA PHE A 67 -8.65 -12.58 -23.78
C PHE A 67 -8.43 -14.10 -23.63
N GLY A 68 -8.99 -14.72 -22.58
CA GLY A 68 -8.82 -16.13 -22.23
C GLY A 68 -7.63 -16.41 -21.32
N TYR A 69 -7.08 -15.38 -20.66
CA TYR A 69 -5.86 -15.46 -19.84
C TYR A 69 -6.03 -14.80 -18.47
N LEU A 70 -7.25 -14.81 -17.93
CA LEU A 70 -7.51 -14.44 -16.53
C LEU A 70 -7.27 -15.62 -15.58
N GLY A 71 -7.02 -15.30 -14.31
CA GLY A 71 -6.83 -16.25 -13.21
C GLY A 71 -5.38 -16.67 -12.95
N CYS A 72 -4.41 -16.17 -13.72
CA CYS A 72 -3.00 -16.45 -13.49
C CYS A 72 -2.40 -15.43 -12.48
N GLN A 73 -1.57 -15.91 -11.56
CA GLN A 73 -0.82 -15.07 -10.63
C GLN A 73 0.40 -15.79 -10.03
N SER A 74 1.34 -15.02 -9.52
CA SER A 74 2.45 -15.48 -8.69
C SER A 74 2.49 -14.67 -7.40
N SER A 75 2.70 -15.35 -6.27
CA SER A 75 2.89 -14.65 -4.98
C SER A 75 4.23 -13.93 -4.98
N VAL A 76 4.20 -12.63 -4.71
CA VAL A 76 5.38 -11.74 -4.62
C VAL A 76 5.51 -11.12 -3.23
N ILE A 77 4.83 -11.71 -2.25
CA ILE A 77 4.77 -11.22 -0.87
C ILE A 77 6.14 -11.07 -0.23
N SER A 78 7.07 -11.98 -0.48
CA SER A 78 8.45 -11.94 0.05
C SER A 78 9.17 -10.64 -0.31
N ARG A 79 8.98 -10.14 -1.53
CA ARG A 79 9.58 -8.89 -2.00
C ARG A 79 8.94 -7.68 -1.34
N LEU A 80 7.61 -7.64 -1.24
CA LEU A 80 6.91 -6.53 -0.59
C LEU A 80 7.16 -6.53 0.92
N ASP A 81 7.21 -7.69 1.57
CA ASP A 81 7.56 -7.81 2.98
C ASP A 81 8.95 -7.23 3.26
N THR A 82 9.93 -7.61 2.45
CA THR A 82 11.31 -7.12 2.60
C THR A 82 11.40 -5.60 2.46
N VAL A 83 10.60 -5.01 1.57
CA VAL A 83 10.67 -3.59 1.24
C VAL A 83 9.76 -2.72 2.11
N CYS A 84 8.61 -3.24 2.55
CA CYS A 84 7.55 -2.46 3.20
C CYS A 84 7.28 -2.83 4.66
N THR A 85 7.34 -4.10 5.03
CA THR A 85 6.95 -4.53 6.39
C THR A 85 7.88 -3.90 7.44
N GLY A 86 7.29 -3.39 8.53
CA GLY A 86 8.00 -2.69 9.59
C GLY A 86 8.22 -1.18 9.35
N LYS A 87 7.88 -0.66 8.17
CA LYS A 87 7.93 0.78 7.88
C LYS A 87 6.58 1.44 8.14
N ASN A 88 6.58 2.74 8.38
CA ASN A 88 5.34 3.53 8.47
C ASN A 88 4.79 3.91 7.09
N GLU A 89 5.66 4.10 6.11
CA GLU A 89 5.34 4.39 4.70
C GLU A 89 6.20 3.52 3.78
N CYS A 90 5.60 3.02 2.70
CA CYS A 90 6.29 2.29 1.64
C CYS A 90 5.82 2.79 0.27
N ARG A 91 6.77 3.14 -0.60
CA ARG A 91 6.48 3.54 -1.98
C ARG A 91 7.40 2.78 -2.93
N MET A 92 6.79 2.06 -3.87
CA MET A 92 7.49 1.44 -5.00
C MET A 92 7.02 2.11 -6.28
N ARG A 93 7.95 2.64 -7.08
CA ARG A 93 7.62 3.45 -8.25
C ARG A 93 7.58 2.59 -9.50
N LYS A 94 6.59 2.87 -10.36
CA LYS A 94 6.45 2.23 -11.67
C LYS A 94 6.60 0.69 -11.62
N ILE A 95 5.82 0.06 -10.75
CA ILE A 95 5.81 -1.39 -10.58
C ILE A 95 5.65 -2.10 -11.92
N ALA A 96 6.57 -3.00 -12.22
CA ALA A 96 6.53 -3.86 -13.39
C ALA A 96 6.96 -5.29 -13.04
N LYS A 97 6.93 -6.20 -14.02
CA LYS A 97 7.26 -7.62 -13.80
C LYS A 97 8.73 -7.80 -13.40
N GLU A 98 9.59 -6.94 -13.93
CA GLU A 98 11.03 -6.97 -13.76
C GLU A 98 11.44 -6.71 -12.30
N ASP A 99 10.61 -5.98 -11.55
CA ASP A 99 10.83 -5.72 -10.11
C ASP A 99 10.75 -7.00 -9.24
N PHE A 100 10.24 -8.10 -9.81
CA PHE A 100 9.96 -9.37 -9.14
C PHE A 100 10.62 -10.58 -9.80
N GLU A 101 11.63 -10.38 -10.66
CA GLU A 101 12.30 -11.48 -11.38
C GLU A 101 12.77 -12.61 -10.46
N ASP A 102 13.32 -12.27 -9.29
CA ASP A 102 13.79 -13.23 -8.29
C ASP A 102 12.67 -14.13 -7.73
N THR A 103 11.40 -13.71 -7.86
CA THR A 103 10.22 -14.39 -7.28
C THR A 103 9.29 -14.98 -8.34
N VAL A 104 9.42 -14.55 -9.61
CA VAL A 104 8.45 -14.81 -10.67
C VAL A 104 9.06 -15.64 -11.83
N ILE A 105 10.14 -16.38 -11.55
CA ILE A 105 10.91 -17.20 -12.50
C ILE A 105 9.99 -18.10 -13.36
N ASP A 106 8.94 -18.68 -12.76
CA ASP A 106 7.97 -19.56 -13.42
C ASP A 106 6.54 -18.97 -13.42
N SER A 107 6.39 -17.72 -13.83
CA SER A 107 5.06 -17.10 -13.87
C SER A 107 4.08 -17.86 -14.77
N PRO A 108 2.87 -18.21 -14.29
CA PRO A 108 1.85 -18.86 -15.11
C PRO A 108 1.20 -17.91 -16.13
N CYS A 109 1.53 -16.61 -16.09
CA CYS A 109 0.98 -15.61 -16.99
C CYS A 109 1.80 -15.48 -18.29
N PRO A 110 1.14 -15.42 -19.48
CA PRO A 110 1.82 -15.17 -20.74
C PRO A 110 2.64 -13.87 -20.71
N GLY A 111 3.90 -13.93 -21.16
CA GLY A 111 4.85 -12.80 -21.07
C GLY A 111 4.44 -11.56 -21.85
N ASP A 112 3.69 -11.70 -22.94
CA ASP A 112 3.29 -10.60 -23.83
C ASP A 112 2.09 -9.79 -23.31
N LEU A 113 1.43 -10.27 -22.25
CA LEU A 113 0.27 -9.61 -21.66
C LEU A 113 0.67 -8.84 -20.40
N GLY A 114 0.24 -7.58 -20.31
CA GLY A 114 0.44 -6.78 -19.11
C GLY A 114 -0.16 -7.44 -17.86
N VAL A 115 0.63 -7.51 -16.80
CA VAL A 115 0.22 -7.96 -15.46
C VAL A 115 0.00 -6.76 -14.53
N TYR A 116 -0.71 -6.95 -13.44
CA TYR A 116 -0.88 -5.96 -12.39
C TYR A 116 -0.57 -6.57 -11.01
N LEU A 117 -0.24 -5.71 -10.05
CA LEU A 117 -0.01 -6.09 -8.67
C LEU A 117 -1.32 -5.97 -7.90
N GLU A 118 -1.60 -6.98 -7.09
CA GLU A 118 -2.65 -6.99 -6.10
C GLU A 118 -2.01 -7.15 -4.74
N ALA A 119 -2.11 -6.14 -3.88
CA ALA A 119 -1.44 -6.13 -2.60
C ALA A 119 -2.39 -5.73 -1.46
N ASP A 120 -2.23 -6.39 -0.32
CA ASP A 120 -2.99 -6.15 0.89
C ASP A 120 -2.02 -5.99 2.07
N TYR A 121 -2.31 -5.05 2.96
CA TYR A 121 -1.50 -4.77 4.13
C TYR A 121 -2.36 -4.26 5.28
N GLU A 122 -1.92 -4.51 6.50
CA GLU A 122 -2.53 -3.94 7.70
C GLU A 122 -1.57 -2.95 8.38
N CYS A 123 -2.15 -2.08 9.19
CA CYS A 123 -1.41 -1.17 10.08
C CYS A 123 -1.45 -1.69 11.52
N VAL A 124 -0.28 -2.03 12.06
CA VAL A 124 -0.15 -2.56 13.43
C VAL A 124 0.49 -1.52 14.34
N LYS A 125 -0.15 -1.23 15.48
CA LYS A 125 0.42 -0.32 16.50
C LYS A 125 1.65 -0.94 17.15
N VAL A 126 2.75 -0.19 17.16
CA VAL A 126 4.00 -0.60 17.80
C VAL A 126 4.10 0.01 19.18
N LYS A 127 4.32 -0.83 20.19
CA LYS A 127 4.78 -0.39 21.51
C LYS A 127 6.30 -0.49 21.53
N VAL A 128 6.98 0.65 21.49
CA VAL A 128 8.44 0.67 21.62
C VAL A 128 8.77 0.51 23.11
N ASN A 129 9.01 -0.72 23.53
CA ASN A 129 9.59 -1.00 24.83
C ASN A 129 11.10 -0.92 24.69
N CYS A 130 11.68 0.25 24.99
CA CYS A 130 13.13 0.37 25.11
C CYS A 130 13.57 -0.31 26.41
N ILE A 131 14.19 -1.49 26.31
CA ILE A 131 14.85 -2.11 27.45
C ILE A 131 16.23 -1.47 27.56
N ILE A 132 16.34 -0.41 28.36
CA ILE A 132 17.63 0.12 28.78
C ILE A 132 18.15 -0.83 29.88
N THR A 133 18.83 -1.93 29.52
CA THR A 133 19.74 -2.54 30.48
C THR A 133 20.95 -1.61 30.57
N PHE A 134 20.96 -0.77 31.60
CA PHE A 134 22.16 -0.12 32.06
C PHE A 134 23.21 -1.21 32.29
N ALA A 135 24.21 -1.28 31.42
CA ALA A 135 25.47 -1.92 31.75
C ALA A 135 26.21 -0.97 32.72
N GLU A 136 25.74 -0.91 33.96
CA GLU A 136 26.54 -0.46 35.08
C GLU A 136 27.13 -1.69 35.78
N ALA A 137 28.42 -1.61 36.12
CA ALA A 137 29.24 -2.55 36.89
C ALA A 137 29.93 -3.69 36.11
N TYR A 138 31.04 -3.35 35.43
CA TYR A 138 32.28 -4.09 35.63
C TYR A 138 33.21 -3.15 36.41
N ASP A 139 33.40 -3.49 37.69
CA ASP A 139 34.48 -2.99 38.56
C ASP A 139 35.73 -3.86 38.31
#